data_AF-A0A5R8PI02-F1
#
_entry.id   AF-A0A5R8PI02-F1
#
_cell.length_a   1.000
_cell.length_b   1.000
_cell.length_c   1.000
_cell.angle_alpha   90.00
_cell.angle_beta   90.00
_cell.angle_gamma   90.00
#
_symmetry.space_group_name_H-M   'P 1'
#
loop_
_entity.id
_entity.type
_entity.pdbx_description
1 polymer ?
#
loop_
_entity_poly.entity_id
_entity_poly.type
_entity_poly.pdbx_seq_one_letter_code
_entity_poly.pdbx_strand_id
1 'polypeptide(L)'
;MTFPVDPREPLVMKRIARARAAFDGSKPTYIGGGRRSDPSEAFQRAQDELHAAEQARNRLLVDLVGDADVVPLELAKRLGLTGRMAVHVIETARSGTRLMREHVLGSDSDSSP
;
A
#
# COMPACT_ATOMS: atom_id res chain seq x y z
N MET A 1 -22.37 12.05 5.41
CA MET A 1 -22.39 11.28 4.15
C MET A 1 -21.63 9.99 4.39
N THR A 2 -22.29 8.84 4.23
CA THR A 2 -21.64 7.52 4.35
C THR A 2 -21.09 7.13 2.98
N PHE A 3 -19.78 6.96 2.86
CA PHE A 3 -19.16 6.49 1.62
C PHE A 3 -19.52 5.00 1.42
N PRO A 4 -20.03 4.60 0.25
CA PRO A 4 -20.40 3.21 0.00
C PRO A 4 -19.17 2.30 0.19
N VAL A 5 -19.41 1.06 0.61
CA VAL A 5 -18.36 0.05 0.72
C VAL A 5 -18.12 -0.54 -0.65
N ASP A 6 -16.92 -0.43 -1.18
CA ASP A 6 -16.55 -1.05 -2.45
C ASP A 6 -16.16 -2.52 -2.22
N PRO A 7 -16.65 -3.47 -3.05
CA PRO A 7 -16.35 -4.90 -2.90
C PRO A 7 -14.86 -5.24 -3.04
N ARG A 8 -14.05 -4.36 -3.62
CA ARG A 8 -12.59 -4.51 -3.76
C ARG A 8 -11.85 -4.22 -2.45
N GLU A 9 -12.42 -3.43 -1.52
CA GLU A 9 -11.82 -3.10 -0.23
C GLU A 9 -11.34 -4.34 0.55
N PRO A 10 -12.20 -5.35 0.84
CA PRO A 10 -11.77 -6.54 1.58
C PRO A 10 -10.71 -7.36 0.86
N LEU A 11 -10.71 -7.39 -0.48
CA LEU A 11 -9.72 -8.13 -1.26
C LEU A 11 -8.32 -7.53 -1.13
N VAL A 12 -8.24 -6.20 -1.25
CA VAL A 12 -6.99 -5.45 -1.08
C VAL A 12 -6.49 -5.56 0.36
N MET A 13 -7.37 -5.41 1.34
CA MET A 13 -7.00 -5.51 2.75
C MET A 13 -6.52 -6.92 3.12
N LYS A 14 -7.14 -7.97 2.57
CA LYS A 14 -6.66 -9.35 2.72
C LYS A 14 -5.27 -9.53 2.11
N ARG A 15 -5.01 -8.95 0.95
CA ARG A 15 -3.69 -8.99 0.30
C ARG A 15 -2.63 -8.29 1.15
N ILE A 16 -2.93 -7.10 1.68
CA ILE A 16 -2.03 -6.38 2.59
C ILE A 16 -1.75 -7.21 3.84
N ALA A 17 -2.78 -7.77 4.48
CA ALA A 17 -2.62 -8.56 5.69
C ALA A 17 -1.70 -9.78 5.46
N ARG A 18 -1.87 -10.48 4.32
CA ARG A 18 -1.01 -11.60 3.93
C ARG A 18 0.43 -11.15 3.68
N ALA A 19 0.64 -10.08 2.92
CA ALA A 19 1.97 -9.58 2.60
C ALA A 19 2.69 -9.06 3.86
N ARG A 20 1.96 -8.40 4.77
CA ARG A 20 2.46 -7.97 6.08
C ARG A 20 2.93 -9.15 6.92
N ALA A 21 2.11 -10.21 7.00
CA ALA A 21 2.47 -11.42 7.73
C ALA A 21 3.71 -12.11 7.15
N ALA A 22 3.82 -12.18 5.82
CA ALA A 22 5.00 -12.71 5.14
C ALA A 22 6.25 -11.85 5.42
N PHE A 23 6.13 -10.53 5.33
CA PHE A 23 7.20 -9.59 5.65
C PHE A 23 7.67 -9.74 7.10
N ASP A 24 6.74 -9.76 8.05
CA ASP A 24 7.05 -9.94 9.47
C ASP A 24 7.71 -11.29 9.76
N GLY A 25 7.25 -12.37 9.11
CA GLY A 25 7.86 -13.70 9.22
C GLY A 25 9.22 -13.84 8.53
N SER A 26 9.52 -12.98 7.55
CA SER A 26 10.80 -12.98 6.82
C SER A 26 11.91 -12.18 7.52
N LYS A 27 11.58 -11.44 8.59
CA LYS A 27 12.54 -10.60 9.32
C LYS A 27 13.69 -11.47 9.86
N PRO A 28 14.94 -11.02 9.72
CA PRO A 28 16.08 -11.74 10.30
C PRO A 28 15.90 -11.86 11.82
N THR A 29 15.87 -13.08 12.33
CA THR A 29 15.91 -13.33 13.78
C THR A 29 17.34 -13.18 14.27
N TYR A 30 17.57 -12.32 15.26
CA TYR A 30 18.87 -12.21 15.92
C TYR A 30 19.18 -13.50 16.67
N ILE A 31 20.14 -14.29 16.18
CA ILE A 31 20.71 -15.42 16.93
C ILE A 31 22.01 -14.92 17.55
N GLY A 32 22.01 -14.64 18.85
CA GLY A 32 23.21 -14.47 19.69
C GLY A 32 24.27 -13.47 19.21
N GLY A 33 24.19 -12.22 19.68
CA GLY A 33 25.41 -11.42 19.97
C GLY A 33 26.28 -10.88 18.83
N GLY A 34 25.92 -11.01 17.54
CA GLY A 34 26.74 -10.35 16.51
C GLY A 34 26.28 -10.57 15.08
N ARG A 35 26.13 -9.45 14.35
CA ARG A 35 25.74 -9.28 12.94
C ARG A 35 24.32 -9.69 12.56
N ARG A 36 23.55 -8.69 12.12
CA ARG A 36 22.33 -8.87 11.32
C ARG A 36 22.73 -9.63 10.05
N SER A 37 22.10 -10.77 9.78
CA SER A 37 22.20 -11.42 8.48
C SER A 37 21.79 -10.40 7.41
N ASP A 38 22.50 -10.34 6.28
CA ASP A 38 22.04 -9.54 5.13
C ASP A 38 20.57 -9.90 4.84
N PRO A 39 19.74 -8.92 4.43
CA PRO A 39 18.34 -9.19 4.12
C PRO A 39 18.30 -10.35 3.12
N SER A 40 17.70 -11.47 3.53
CA SER A 40 17.61 -12.64 2.69
C SER A 40 16.78 -12.30 1.44
N GLU A 41 16.98 -13.02 0.34
CA GLU A 41 16.12 -12.89 -0.84
C GLU A 41 14.62 -13.09 -0.50
N ALA A 42 14.32 -13.83 0.58
CA ALA A 42 12.96 -13.97 1.09
C ALA A 42 12.45 -12.68 1.74
N PHE A 43 13.29 -11.96 2.50
CA PHE A 43 12.95 -10.66 3.08
C PHE A 43 12.72 -9.60 2.00
N GLN A 44 13.62 -9.51 1.02
CA GLN A 44 13.46 -8.56 -0.09
C GLN A 44 12.17 -8.83 -0.86
N ARG A 45 11.90 -10.08 -1.23
CA ARG A 45 10.63 -10.45 -1.89
C ARG A 45 9.40 -10.10 -1.06
N ALA A 46 9.41 -10.38 0.25
CA ALA A 46 8.29 -10.05 1.11
C ALA A 46 8.10 -8.53 1.28
N GLN A 47 9.19 -7.75 1.26
CA GLN A 47 9.14 -6.29 1.26
C GLN A 47 8.51 -5.77 -0.04
N ASP A 48 8.94 -6.30 -1.19
CA ASP A 48 8.41 -5.91 -2.51
C ASP A 48 6.93 -6.27 -2.64
N GLU A 49 6.52 -7.46 -2.16
CA GLU A 49 5.12 -7.89 -2.14
C GLU A 49 4.25 -6.98 -1.26
N LEU A 50 4.75 -6.58 -0.09
CA LEU A 50 4.06 -5.64 0.79
C LEU A 50 3.91 -4.27 0.13
N HIS A 51 4.97 -3.77 -0.50
CA HIS A 51 4.92 -2.50 -1.21
C HIS A 51 3.92 -2.53 -2.37
N ALA A 52 3.91 -3.61 -3.17
CA ALA A 52 2.94 -3.79 -4.26
C ALA A 52 1.49 -3.88 -3.74
N ALA A 53 1.27 -4.51 -2.57
CA ALA A 53 -0.06 -4.54 -1.94
C ALA A 53 -0.51 -3.14 -1.46
N GLU A 54 0.41 -2.34 -0.92
CA GLU A 54 0.13 -0.96 -0.54
C GLU A 54 -0.16 -0.06 -1.74
N GLN A 55 0.59 -0.22 -2.84
CA GLN A 55 0.31 0.46 -4.12
C GLN A 55 -1.09 0.14 -4.64
N ALA A 56 -1.51 -1.14 -4.58
CA ALA A 56 -2.86 -1.55 -4.97
C ALA A 56 -3.96 -0.87 -4.11
N ARG A 57 -3.74 -0.73 -2.80
CA ARG A 57 -4.62 0.05 -1.92
C ARG A 57 -4.64 1.52 -2.28
N ASN A 58 -3.48 2.10 -2.55
CA ASN A 58 -3.39 3.51 -2.92
C ASN A 58 -4.13 3.80 -4.23
N ARG A 59 -4.04 2.92 -5.23
CA ARG A 59 -4.85 2.98 -6.46
C ARG A 59 -6.34 2.91 -6.16
N LEU A 60 -6.78 1.95 -5.32
CA LEU A 60 -8.18 1.86 -4.92
C LEU A 60 -8.67 3.13 -4.21
N LEU A 61 -7.85 3.74 -3.36
CA LEU A 61 -8.19 5.03 -2.74
C LEU A 61 -8.40 6.12 -3.80
N VAL A 62 -7.49 6.23 -4.77
CA VAL A 62 -7.60 7.21 -5.87
C VAL A 62 -8.87 6.97 -6.68
N ASP A 63 -9.15 5.72 -7.06
CA ASP A 63 -10.37 5.34 -7.79
C ASP A 63 -11.65 5.74 -7.04
N LEU A 64 -11.68 5.51 -5.73
CA LEU A 64 -12.87 5.76 -4.90
C LEU A 64 -13.08 7.23 -4.60
N VAL A 65 -12.01 8.00 -4.42
CA VAL A 65 -12.08 9.44 -4.18
C VAL A 65 -12.36 10.19 -5.49
N GLY A 66 -11.78 9.72 -6.61
CA GLY A 66 -11.87 10.39 -7.90
C GLY A 66 -11.46 11.86 -7.84
N ASP A 67 -12.31 12.72 -8.37
CA ASP A 67 -12.10 14.17 -8.43
C ASP A 67 -12.55 14.91 -7.17
N ALA A 68 -13.00 14.21 -6.12
CA ALA A 68 -13.47 14.86 -4.91
C ALA A 68 -12.35 15.67 -4.23
N ASP A 69 -12.65 16.88 -3.78
CA ASP A 69 -11.67 17.76 -3.12
C ASP A 69 -11.21 17.26 -1.75
N VAL A 70 -11.99 16.37 -1.13
CA VAL A 70 -11.77 15.90 0.23
C VAL A 70 -11.75 14.38 0.30
N VAL A 71 -10.83 13.84 1.09
CA VAL A 71 -10.79 12.40 1.40
C VAL A 71 -11.64 12.13 2.63
N PRO A 72 -12.70 11.30 2.52
CA PRO A 72 -13.51 10.92 3.66
C PRO A 72 -12.69 10.14 4.69
N LEU A 73 -12.75 10.55 5.96
CA LEU A 73 -12.00 9.90 7.03
C LEU A 73 -12.39 8.42 7.21
N GLU A 74 -13.67 8.10 7.07
CA GLU A 74 -14.15 6.72 7.19
C GLU A 74 -13.59 5.82 6.08
N LEU A 75 -13.48 6.33 4.85
CA LEU A 75 -12.83 5.60 3.75
C LEU A 75 -11.35 5.33 4.06
N ALA A 76 -10.62 6.36 4.52
CA ALA A 76 -9.22 6.21 4.91
C ALA A 76 -9.05 5.15 6.00
N LYS A 77 -9.91 5.16 7.03
CA LYS A 77 -9.89 4.16 8.12
C LYS A 77 -10.14 2.73 7.61
N ARG A 78 -11.12 2.52 6.72
CA ARG A 78 -11.40 1.19 6.15
C ARG A 78 -10.21 0.63 5.37
N LEU A 79 -9.47 1.51 4.70
CA LEU A 79 -8.24 1.17 3.99
C LEU A 79 -6.99 1.10 4.90
N GLY A 80 -7.15 1.27 6.22
CA GLY A 80 -6.04 1.24 7.17
C GLY A 80 -5.06 2.41 7.03
N LEU A 81 -5.53 3.55 6.53
CA LEU A 81 -4.77 4.78 6.35
C LEU A 81 -5.11 5.80 7.42
N THR A 82 -4.12 6.58 7.84
CA THR A 82 -4.38 7.84 8.53
C THR A 82 -4.89 8.88 7.54
N GLY A 83 -5.62 9.89 8.01
CA GLY A 83 -6.08 10.99 7.14
C GLY A 83 -4.91 11.66 6.39
N ARG A 84 -3.78 11.88 7.06
CA ARG A 84 -2.56 12.43 6.45
C ARG A 84 -2.02 11.56 5.33
N MET A 85 -1.94 10.23 5.55
CA MET A 85 -1.48 9.31 4.52
C MET A 85 -2.40 9.30 3.31
N ALA A 86 -3.71 9.31 3.55
CA ALA A 86 -4.69 9.29 2.47
C ALA A 86 -4.63 10.58 1.63
N VAL A 87 -4.50 11.75 2.26
CA VAL A 87 -4.27 13.02 1.56
C VAL A 87 -2.98 12.98 0.75
N HIS A 88 -1.87 12.53 1.34
CA HIS A 88 -0.59 12.45 0.65
C HIS A 88 -0.63 11.55 -0.60
N VAL A 89 -1.36 10.43 -0.55
CA VAL A 89 -1.57 9.57 -1.72
C VAL A 89 -2.34 10.30 -2.81
N ILE A 90 -3.44 11.00 -2.47
CA ILE A 90 -4.24 11.75 -3.44
C ILE A 90 -3.45 12.91 -4.05
N GLU A 91 -2.72 13.67 -3.24
CA GLU A 91 -1.84 14.74 -3.72
C GLU A 91 -0.77 14.20 -4.67
N THR A 92 -0.14 13.08 -4.30
CA THR A 92 0.86 12.44 -5.16
C THR A 92 0.24 12.00 -6.48
N ALA A 93 -0.96 11.42 -6.47
CA ALA A 93 -1.67 11.01 -7.67
C ALA A 93 -1.97 12.19 -8.62
N ARG A 94 -2.34 13.36 -8.06
CA ARG A 94 -2.74 14.56 -8.82
C ARG A 94 -1.56 15.38 -9.34
N SER A 95 -0.57 15.64 -8.49
CA SER A 95 0.49 16.60 -8.77
C SER A 95 1.91 16.03 -8.61
N GLY A 96 2.03 14.75 -8.25
CA GLY A 96 3.33 14.11 -8.11
C GLY A 96 4.06 13.99 -9.45
N THR A 97 5.39 14.02 -9.39
CA THR A 97 6.21 13.67 -10.55
C THR A 97 5.90 12.25 -11.01
N ARG A 98 6.22 11.92 -12.27
CA ARG A 98 6.01 10.57 -12.80
C ARG A 98 6.62 9.49 -11.90
N LEU A 99 7.87 9.67 -11.47
CA LEU A 99 8.57 8.72 -10.59
C LEU A 99 7.89 8.59 -9.22
N MET A 100 7.39 9.68 -8.64
CA MET A 100 6.65 9.63 -7.38
C MET A 100 5.32 8.89 -7.52
N ARG A 101 4.60 9.12 -8.64
CA ARG A 101 3.35 8.41 -8.93
C ARG A 101 3.60 6.92 -9.11
N GLU A 102 4.60 6.55 -9.91
CA GLU A 102 4.99 5.14 -10.10
C GLU A 102 5.40 4.47 -8.78
N HIS A 103 6.12 5.19 -7.91
CA HIS A 103 6.49 4.65 -6.60
C HIS A 103 5.28 4.45 -5.66
N VAL A 104 4.36 5.41 -5.61
CA VAL A 104 3.23 5.38 -4.65
C VAL A 104 2.05 4.55 -5.15
N LEU A 105 1.83 4.51 -6.47
CA LEU A 105 0.69 3.86 -7.12
C LEU A 105 1.08 2.59 -7.89
N GLY A 106 2.38 2.32 -8.04
CA GLY A 106 2.89 1.30 -8.95
C GLY A 106 2.94 1.78 -10.40
N SER A 107 3.64 1.04 -11.24
CA SER A 107 3.70 1.27 -12.68
C SER A 107 2.39 0.89 -13.35
N ASP A 108 1.91 1.67 -14.32
CA ASP A 108 0.76 1.28 -15.15
C ASP A 108 0.97 -0.03 -15.92
N SER A 109 2.23 -0.47 -16.06
CA SER A 109 2.65 -1.73 -16.69
C SER A 109 2.13 -2.99 -16.01
N ASP A 110 1.79 -2.93 -14.71
CA ASP A 110 1.17 -4.04 -13.97
C ASP A 110 -0.33 -4.17 -14.22
N SER A 111 -0.90 -3.28 -15.05
CA SER A 111 -2.24 -3.41 -15.63
C SER A 111 -2.15 -4.01 -17.04
N SER A 112 -1.44 -5.12 -17.20
CA SER A 112 -1.57 -5.95 -18.40
C SER A 112 -2.63 -7.05 -18.15
N PRO A 113 -3.56 -7.28 -19.09
CA PRO A 113 -4.61 -8.29 -18.99
C PRO A 113 -4.08 -9.72 -18.89
#